data_AF-A0A1Y1MQC2-F1
#
_entry.id   AF-A0A1Y1MQC2-F1
#
_cell.length_a   1.000
_cell.length_b   1.000
_cell.length_c   1.000
_cell.angle_alpha   90.00
_cell.angle_beta   90.00
_cell.angle_gamma   90.00
#
_symmetry.space_group_name_H-M   'P 1'
#
loop_
_entity.id
_entity.type
_entity.pdbx_description
1 polymer ?
#
loop_
_entity_poly.entity_id
_entity_poly.type
_entity_poly.pdbx_seq_one_letter_code
_entity_poly.pdbx_strand_id
1 'polypeptide(L)'
;PPEPADPDPQKTYHCCVCNLFSTDNLEDLGRHLAQDRTRLREQEILALIAGHYVCKLCTYKTNLKANFQLHCKTDKHLQRLQHVNHVKEGGPRNEWKLKYASTPGGVQIRCNACDYYTNSAHKLQLHAAGGRH
;
A
#
# COMPACT_ATOMS: atom_id res chain seq x y z
N PRO A 1 -3.00 -1.68 23.20
CA PRO A 1 -3.07 -0.23 23.54
C PRO A 1 -4.14 0.45 22.67
N PRO A 2 -5.11 1.17 23.27
CA PRO A 2 -6.00 2.00 22.47
C PRO A 2 -5.15 3.08 21.80
N GLU A 3 -5.31 3.22 20.49
CA GLU A 3 -4.62 4.21 19.69
C GLU A 3 -4.92 5.62 20.26
N PRO A 4 -3.94 6.51 20.43
CA PRO A 4 -4.23 7.90 20.74
C PRO A 4 -5.04 8.49 19.59
N ALA A 5 -6.18 9.12 19.93
CA ALA A 5 -7.11 9.72 18.98
C ALA A 5 -6.36 10.62 17.99
N ASP A 6 -6.62 10.42 16.69
CA ASP A 6 -5.91 11.07 15.59
C ASP A 6 -5.94 12.60 15.73
N PRO A 7 -4.81 13.28 15.46
CA PRO A 7 -4.80 14.74 15.37
C PRO A 7 -5.53 15.13 14.09
N ASP A 8 -6.77 15.56 14.30
CA ASP A 8 -7.54 16.46 13.47
C ASP A 8 -8.42 15.86 12.33
N PRO A 9 -9.76 15.97 12.41
CA PRO A 9 -10.71 15.66 11.34
C PRO A 9 -10.73 16.72 10.22
N GLN A 10 -9.61 17.37 9.90
CA GLN A 10 -9.55 18.49 8.95
C GLN A 10 -9.77 18.09 7.49
N LYS A 11 -9.69 16.80 7.15
CA LYS A 11 -9.73 16.31 5.77
C LYS A 11 -10.72 15.16 5.58
N THR A 12 -11.50 15.23 4.51
CA THR A 12 -12.64 14.35 4.20
C THR A 12 -12.20 12.93 3.88
N TYR A 13 -11.09 12.76 3.15
CA TYR A 13 -10.58 11.47 2.72
C TYR A 13 -9.22 11.18 3.34
N HIS A 14 -9.03 9.95 3.81
CA HIS A 14 -7.79 9.49 4.43
C HIS A 14 -7.30 8.18 3.78
N CYS A 15 -6.00 8.09 3.50
CA CYS A 15 -5.40 6.87 2.99
C CYS A 15 -4.99 5.93 4.14
N CYS A 16 -5.72 4.82 4.28
CA CYS A 16 -5.48 3.81 5.30
C CYS A 16 -4.26 2.90 5.02
N VAL A 17 -3.65 3.01 3.84
CA VAL A 17 -2.45 2.22 3.50
C VAL A 17 -1.23 2.84 4.16
N CYS A 18 -0.96 4.11 3.88
CA CYS A 18 0.16 4.84 4.49
C CYS A 18 -0.20 5.51 5.81
N ASN A 19 -1.48 5.75 6.13
CA ASN A 19 -1.90 6.55 7.30
C ASN A 19 -1.25 7.95 7.40
N LEU A 20 -0.67 8.45 6.31
CA LEU A 20 0.05 9.73 6.27
C LEU A 20 -0.68 10.76 5.41
N PHE A 21 -1.43 10.30 4.41
CA PHE A 21 -2.05 11.17 3.43
C PHE A 21 -3.55 11.35 3.72
N SER A 22 -3.98 12.60 3.80
CA SER A 22 -5.39 12.99 3.88
C SER A 22 -5.66 14.19 2.96
N THR A 23 -6.84 14.25 2.35
CA THR A 23 -7.24 15.34 1.44
C THR A 23 -8.77 15.50 1.41
N ASP A 24 -9.26 16.67 0.98
CA ASP A 24 -10.67 16.89 0.65
C ASP A 24 -10.98 16.71 -0.83
N ASN A 25 -9.94 16.53 -1.65
CA ASN A 25 -10.05 16.42 -3.09
C ASN A 25 -9.84 14.98 -3.56
N LEU A 26 -10.86 14.42 -4.22
CA LEU A 26 -10.81 13.06 -4.79
C LEU A 26 -9.73 12.90 -5.85
N GLU A 27 -9.42 13.96 -6.60
CA GLU A 27 -8.39 13.91 -7.64
C GLU A 27 -7.00 13.77 -7.01
N ASP A 28 -6.72 14.54 -5.94
CA ASP A 28 -5.47 14.42 -5.19
C ASP A 28 -5.31 13.05 -4.56
N LEU A 29 -6.40 12.49 -4.02
CA LEU A 29 -6.39 11.12 -3.51
C LEU A 29 -6.16 10.10 -4.63
N GLY A 30 -6.83 10.26 -5.78
CA GLY A 30 -6.63 9.41 -6.95
C GLY A 30 -5.18 9.42 -7.41
N ARG A 31 -4.57 10.60 -7.50
CA ARG A 31 -3.14 10.78 -7.83
C ARG A 31 -2.23 10.12 -6.79
N HIS A 32 -2.52 10.27 -5.50
CA HIS A 32 -1.78 9.61 -4.43
C HIS A 32 -1.83 8.08 -4.54
N LEU A 33 -3.00 7.51 -4.83
CA LEU A 33 -3.18 6.06 -5.00
C LEU A 33 -2.53 5.53 -6.29
N ALA A 34 -2.57 6.32 -7.37
CA ALA A 34 -1.99 5.97 -8.66
C ALA A 34 -0.46 6.14 -8.73
N GLN A 35 0.16 6.72 -7.71
CA GLN A 35 1.60 6.92 -7.68
C GLN A 35 2.34 5.59 -7.81
N ASP A 36 3.23 5.53 -8.80
CA ASP A 36 4.09 4.37 -9.03
C ASP A 36 5.11 4.25 -7.89
N ARG A 37 5.02 3.14 -7.17
CA ARG A 37 5.91 2.81 -6.04
C ARG A 37 6.73 1.56 -6.32
N THR A 38 6.86 1.17 -7.59
CA THR A 38 7.62 -0.04 -7.97
C THR A 38 9.11 0.25 -8.22
N ARG A 39 9.53 1.52 -8.18
CA ARG A 39 10.90 2.01 -8.44
C ARG A 39 11.95 1.69 -7.35
N LEU A 40 11.88 0.54 -6.69
CA LEU A 40 12.95 0.09 -5.79
C LEU A 40 14.05 -0.67 -6.52
N ARG A 41 15.27 -0.62 -5.98
CA ARG A 41 16.42 -1.36 -6.51
C ARG A 41 16.25 -2.86 -6.22
N GLU A 42 16.53 -3.70 -7.21
CA GLU A 42 16.49 -5.17 -7.09
C GLU A 42 17.30 -5.70 -5.90
N GLN A 43 18.38 -5.00 -5.54
CA GLN A 43 19.24 -5.36 -4.41
C GLN A 43 18.53 -5.27 -3.04
N GLU A 44 17.51 -4.42 -2.90
CA GLU A 44 16.80 -4.25 -1.64
C GLU A 44 15.76 -5.34 -1.39
N ILE A 45 15.32 -6.04 -2.43
CA ILE A 45 14.32 -7.12 -2.37
C ILE A 45 14.93 -8.52 -2.47
N LEU A 46 16.14 -8.61 -3.01
CA LEU A 46 16.90 -9.85 -3.18
C LEU A 46 17.69 -10.18 -1.92
N ALA A 47 17.72 -11.47 -1.57
CA ALA A 47 18.64 -12.05 -0.61
C ALA A 47 19.30 -13.29 -1.24
N LEU A 48 20.62 -13.43 -1.08
CA LEU A 48 21.35 -14.62 -1.52
C LEU A 48 21.59 -15.51 -0.30
N ILE A 49 20.93 -16.66 -0.25
CA ILE A 49 20.97 -17.59 0.89
C ILE A 49 21.34 -18.97 0.39
N ALA A 50 22.50 -19.50 0.82
CA ALA A 50 23.02 -20.81 0.43
C ALA A 50 23.01 -21.05 -1.10
N GLY A 51 23.42 -20.04 -1.88
CA GLY A 51 23.44 -20.12 -3.35
C GLY A 51 22.09 -19.91 -4.04
N HIS A 52 21.03 -19.58 -3.29
CA HIS A 52 19.72 -19.29 -3.85
C HIS A 52 19.35 -17.81 -3.77
N TYR A 53 18.75 -17.31 -4.84
CA TYR A 53 18.09 -16.01 -4.93
C TYR A 53 16.71 -16.08 -4.30
N VAL A 54 16.50 -15.32 -3.21
CA VAL A 54 15.26 -15.29 -2.43
C VAL A 54 14.65 -13.90 -2.49
N CYS A 55 13.35 -13.83 -2.81
CA CYS A 55 12.60 -12.59 -2.75
C CYS A 55 12.05 -12.40 -1.34
N LYS A 56 12.53 -11.36 -0.65
CA LYS A 56 12.10 -11.00 0.71
C LYS A 56 10.62 -10.61 0.80
N LEU A 57 10.01 -10.23 -0.33
CA LEU A 57 8.60 -9.84 -0.39
C LEU A 57 7.65 -11.01 -0.66
N CYS A 58 8.05 -11.95 -1.52
CA CYS A 58 7.15 -12.96 -2.07
C CYS A 58 7.41 -14.39 -1.57
N THR A 59 8.39 -14.58 -0.67
CA THR A 59 8.91 -15.89 -0.25
C THR A 59 9.29 -16.80 -1.43
N TYR A 60 9.52 -16.21 -2.60
CA TYR A 60 9.93 -16.90 -3.82
C TYR A 60 11.43 -17.21 -3.74
N LYS A 61 11.81 -18.42 -4.11
CA LYS A 61 13.20 -18.89 -4.06
C LYS A 61 13.55 -19.57 -5.38
N THR A 62 14.73 -19.26 -5.90
CA THR A 62 15.29 -19.89 -7.11
C THR A 62 16.80 -19.95 -7.02
N ASN A 63 17.44 -20.94 -7.65
CA ASN A 63 18.90 -20.97 -7.83
C ASN A 63 19.37 -20.23 -9.10
N LEU A 64 18.44 -19.75 -9.94
CA LEU A 64 18.75 -19.06 -11.19
C LEU A 64 18.43 -17.56 -11.12
N LYS A 65 19.41 -16.72 -11.42
CA LYS A 65 19.25 -15.26 -11.45
C LYS A 65 18.18 -14.82 -12.47
N ALA A 66 18.15 -15.44 -13.64
CA ALA A 66 17.16 -15.15 -14.68
C ALA A 66 15.72 -15.37 -14.20
N ASN A 67 15.47 -16.48 -13.50
CA ASN A 67 14.15 -16.75 -12.91
C ASN A 67 13.76 -15.70 -11.87
N PHE A 68 14.72 -15.24 -11.07
CA PHE A 68 14.47 -14.17 -10.10
C PHE A 68 14.11 -12.83 -10.79
N GLN A 69 14.80 -12.49 -11.87
CA GLN A 69 14.50 -11.29 -12.66
C GLN A 69 13.12 -11.36 -13.31
N LEU A 70 12.73 -12.53 -13.82
CA LEU A 70 11.37 -12.76 -14.33
C LEU A 70 10.32 -12.63 -13.22
N HIS A 71 10.59 -13.21 -12.05
CA HIS A 71 9.73 -13.07 -10.87
C HIS A 71 9.48 -11.59 -10.51
N CYS A 72 10.51 -10.75 -10.52
CA CYS A 72 10.36 -9.32 -10.19
C CYS A 72 9.46 -8.54 -11.17
N LYS A 73 9.26 -9.07 -12.38
CA LYS A 73 8.37 -8.46 -13.40
C LYS A 73 6.94 -8.98 -13.34
N THR A 74 6.65 -9.97 -12.50
CA THR A 74 5.29 -10.52 -12.38
C THR A 74 4.36 -9.50 -11.72
N ASP A 75 3.12 -9.43 -12.20
CA ASP A 75 2.09 -8.56 -11.63
C ASP A 75 1.91 -8.77 -10.12
N LYS A 76 1.88 -10.04 -9.68
CA LYS A 76 1.82 -10.39 -8.24
C LYS A 76 2.96 -9.76 -7.43
N HIS A 77 4.19 -9.77 -7.96
CA HIS A 77 5.32 -9.15 -7.30
C HIS A 77 5.16 -7.63 -7.27
N LEU A 78 4.82 -7.01 -8.40
CA LEU A 78 4.65 -5.57 -8.53
C LEU A 78 3.54 -5.03 -7.63
N GLN A 79 2.39 -5.71 -7.56
CA GLN A 79 1.29 -5.35 -6.66
C GLN A 79 1.72 -5.41 -5.20
N ARG A 80 2.43 -6.47 -4.78
CA ARG A 80 2.94 -6.58 -3.41
C ARG A 80 4.00 -5.52 -3.12
N LEU A 81 4.88 -5.24 -4.07
CA LEU A 81 5.91 -4.22 -3.97
C LEU A 81 5.30 -2.82 -3.79
N GLN A 82 4.32 -2.47 -4.64
CA GLN A 82 3.59 -1.20 -4.55
C GLN A 82 2.90 -1.05 -3.20
N HIS A 83 2.21 -2.09 -2.72
CA HIS A 83 1.55 -2.08 -1.42
C HIS A 83 2.53 -1.90 -0.26
N VAL A 84 3.58 -2.71 -0.20
CA VAL A 84 4.59 -2.63 0.88
C VAL A 84 5.26 -1.25 0.91
N ASN A 85 5.58 -0.70 -0.26
CA ASN A 85 6.21 0.62 -0.33
C ASN A 85 5.25 1.74 0.09
N HIS A 86 3.97 1.63 -0.28
CA HIS A 86 2.95 2.56 0.19
C HIS A 86 2.79 2.51 1.71
N VAL A 87 2.80 1.31 2.31
CA VAL A 87 2.77 1.15 3.77
C VAL A 87 4.00 1.79 4.42
N LYS A 88 5.19 1.62 3.84
CA LYS A 88 6.45 2.22 4.34
C LYS A 88 6.45 3.75 4.36
N GLU A 89 5.70 4.41 3.48
CA GLU A 89 5.58 5.87 3.48
C GLU A 89 5.05 6.40 4.83
N GLY A 90 4.24 5.62 5.55
CA GLY A 90 3.75 5.98 6.89
C GLY A 90 4.76 5.86 8.03
N GLY A 91 5.99 5.41 7.75
CA GLY A 91 7.06 5.33 8.74
C GLY A 91 6.78 4.35 9.89
N PRO A 92 7.30 4.63 11.09
CA PRO A 92 7.25 3.70 12.24
C PRO A 92 5.84 3.26 12.64
N ARG A 93 4.83 4.12 12.47
CA ARG A 93 3.42 3.82 12.79
C ARG A 93 2.87 2.63 11.98
N ASN A 94 3.49 2.32 10.84
CA ASN A 94 3.07 1.24 9.94
C ASN A 94 3.97 -0.01 10.00
N GLU A 95 5.00 -0.05 10.85
CA GLU A 95 5.90 -1.22 10.97
C GLU A 95 5.15 -2.51 11.31
N TRP A 96 4.08 -2.41 12.10
CA TRP A 96 3.22 -3.56 12.40
C TRP A 96 2.48 -4.05 11.14
N LYS A 97 2.04 -3.15 10.25
CA LYS A 97 1.36 -3.50 8.99
C LYS A 97 2.31 -4.23 8.05
N LEU A 98 3.60 -3.89 8.03
CA LEU A 98 4.61 -4.57 7.22
C LEU A 98 4.71 -6.08 7.51
N LYS A 99 4.48 -6.50 8.77
CA LYS A 99 4.45 -7.93 9.14
C LYS A 99 3.29 -8.69 8.50
N TYR A 100 2.18 -8.00 8.19
CA TYR A 100 0.95 -8.56 7.64
C TYR A 100 0.61 -8.08 6.22
N ALA A 101 1.46 -7.25 5.62
CA ALA A 101 1.31 -6.69 4.26
C ALA A 101 1.31 -7.75 3.15
N SER A 102 1.48 -9.02 3.52
CA SER A 102 1.29 -10.17 2.63
C SER A 102 -0.16 -10.42 2.24
N THR A 103 -1.14 -9.87 2.97
CA THR A 103 -2.57 -10.07 2.71
C THR A 103 -3.10 -9.01 1.74
N PRO A 104 -3.39 -9.36 0.46
CA PRO A 104 -4.08 -8.45 -0.43
C PRO A 104 -5.52 -8.23 0.07
N GLY A 105 -6.00 -6.98 0.05
CA GLY A 105 -7.42 -6.68 0.32
C GLY A 105 -7.73 -5.82 1.55
N GLY A 106 -6.72 -5.21 2.19
CA GLY A 106 -6.96 -4.21 3.23
C GLY A 106 -7.70 -2.98 2.71
N VAL A 107 -8.46 -2.32 3.59
CA VAL A 107 -9.10 -1.04 3.29
C VAL A 107 -8.03 -0.01 2.92
N GLN A 108 -8.23 0.71 1.82
CA GLN A 108 -7.26 1.67 1.31
C GLN A 108 -7.65 3.12 1.65
N ILE A 109 -8.95 3.36 1.81
CA ILE A 109 -9.50 4.71 1.92
C ILE A 109 -10.60 4.73 2.98
N ARG A 110 -10.58 5.78 3.80
CA ARG A 110 -11.66 6.17 4.72
C ARG A 110 -12.21 7.53 4.31
N CYS A 111 -13.53 7.66 4.32
CA CYS A 111 -14.25 8.94 4.31
C CYS A 111 -14.56 9.31 5.76
N ASN A 112 -13.98 10.40 6.25
CA ASN A 112 -14.12 10.86 7.64
C ASN A 112 -15.49 11.51 7.90
N ALA A 113 -16.22 11.93 6.86
CA ALA A 113 -17.54 12.56 7.02
C ALA A 113 -18.64 11.57 7.46
N CYS A 114 -18.49 10.29 7.11
CA CYS A 114 -19.51 9.26 7.38
C CYS A 114 -18.93 7.89 7.76
N ASP A 115 -17.63 7.85 8.07
CA ASP A 115 -16.89 6.61 8.36
C ASP A 115 -17.05 5.52 7.28
N TYR A 116 -17.21 5.93 6.02
CA TYR A 116 -17.29 4.99 4.90
C TYR A 116 -15.89 4.49 4.51
N TYR A 117 -15.77 3.19 4.28
CA TYR A 117 -14.51 2.53 3.95
C TYR A 117 -14.57 1.83 2.60
N THR A 118 -13.51 1.94 1.81
CA THR A 118 -13.42 1.26 0.53
C THR A 118 -11.98 0.94 0.12
N ASN A 119 -11.85 -0.02 -0.79
CA ASN A 119 -10.61 -0.43 -1.44
C ASN A 119 -10.58 -0.04 -2.93
N SER A 120 -11.45 0.89 -3.34
CA SER A 120 -11.56 1.32 -4.72
C SER A 120 -11.82 2.81 -4.78
N ALA A 121 -10.93 3.53 -5.48
CA ALA A 121 -11.10 4.95 -5.78
C ALA A 121 -12.43 5.20 -6.53
N HIS A 122 -12.81 4.31 -7.45
CA HIS A 122 -14.06 4.43 -8.18
C HIS A 122 -15.29 4.31 -7.29
N LYS A 123 -15.31 3.34 -6.35
CA LYS A 123 -16.40 3.23 -5.36
C LYS A 123 -16.48 4.48 -4.46
N LEU A 124 -15.33 5.08 -4.13
CA LEU A 124 -15.30 6.32 -3.39
C LEU A 124 -15.87 7.50 -4.19
N GLN A 125 -15.57 7.60 -5.48
CA GLN A 125 -16.13 8.63 -6.36
C GLN A 125 -17.65 8.53 -6.44
N LEU A 126 -18.19 7.33 -6.61
CA LEU A 126 -19.64 7.09 -6.59
C LEU A 126 -20.26 7.48 -5.24
N HIS A 127 -19.57 7.14 -4.14
CA HIS A 127 -19.99 7.51 -2.79
C HIS A 127 -20.06 9.03 -2.61
N ALA A 128 -19.01 9.75 -3.03
CA ALA A 128 -18.93 11.19 -2.92
C ALA A 128 -19.97 11.92 -3.80
N ALA A 129 -20.23 11.40 -5.00
CA ALA A 129 -21.27 11.93 -5.90
C ALA A 129 -22.70 11.68 -5.37
N GLY A 130 -22.89 10.66 -4.53
CA GLY A 130 -24.19 10.28 -3.97
C GLY A 130 -24.72 11.20 -2.85
N GLY A 131 -24.00 12.26 -2.48
CA GLY A 131 -24.49 13.31 -1.57
C GLY A 131 -24.82 12.84 -0.15
N ARG A 132 -24.19 11.76 0.34
CA ARG A 132 -24.45 11.20 1.68
C ARG A 132 -23.74 11.94 2.83
N HIS A 133 -23.22 13.14 2.56
CA HIS A 133 -22.47 14.01 3.45
C HIS A 133 -22.43 15.43 2.87
#